data_AF-A0A7X8VTF8-F1
#
_entry.id   AF-A0A7X8VTF8-F1
#
_cell.length_a   1.000
_cell.length_b   1.000
_cell.length_c   1.000
_cell.angle_alpha   90.00
_cell.angle_beta   90.00
_cell.angle_gamma   90.00
#
_symmetry.space_group_name_H-M   'P 1'
#
loop_
_entity.id
_entity.type
_entity.pdbx_description
1 polymer ?
#
loop_
_entity_poly.entity_id
_entity_poly.type
_entity_poly.pdbx_seq_one_letter_code
_entity_poly.pdbx_strand_id
1 'polypeptide(L)'
;MSDADFRFRILATADLHGQFLAVDYASGEPSNHGFARISASLKAMKDERTLLIDLGDLLQGSPLMSFHEQNRTKYQNPAAMALNYLDYDLFVPGNHDFNYGQDYLDDFLSQLKAKSLCANICRNDQPAFGA
;
A
#
# COMPACT_ATOMS: atom_id res chain seq x y z
N MET A 1 -6.40 -30.68 26.88
CA MET A 1 -5.54 -29.55 26.49
C MET A 1 -6.33 -28.29 26.81
N SER A 2 -5.85 -27.44 27.70
CA SER A 2 -6.52 -26.14 27.96
C SER A 2 -6.55 -25.35 26.66
N ASP A 3 -7.65 -24.66 26.38
CA ASP A 3 -7.69 -23.60 25.37
C ASP A 3 -6.54 -22.63 25.65
N ALA A 4 -5.43 -22.80 24.94
CA ALA A 4 -4.37 -21.81 24.93
C ALA A 4 -4.91 -20.64 24.13
N ASP A 5 -4.99 -19.46 24.74
CA ASP A 5 -5.48 -18.24 24.11
C ASP A 5 -4.89 -18.08 22.70
N PHE A 6 -5.73 -18.30 21.68
CA PHE A 6 -5.34 -18.11 20.29
C PHE A 6 -5.36 -16.63 19.98
N ARG A 7 -4.18 -16.02 19.83
CA ARG A 7 -4.02 -14.64 19.40
C ARG A 7 -3.70 -14.56 17.92
N PHE A 8 -4.51 -13.78 17.20
CA PHE A 8 -4.27 -13.34 15.83
C PHE A 8 -4.30 -11.81 15.81
N ARG A 9 -3.43 -11.18 15.02
CA ARG A 9 -3.30 -9.72 14.94
C ARG A 9 -3.61 -9.25 13.53
N ILE A 10 -4.34 -8.14 13.43
CA ILE A 10 -4.52 -7.41 12.17
C ILE A 10 -3.90 -6.04 12.37
N LEU A 11 -3.01 -5.66 11.45
CA LEU A 11 -2.45 -4.33 11.33
C LEU A 11 -2.91 -3.75 10.00
N ALA A 12 -3.30 -2.49 10.00
CA ALA A 12 -3.78 -1.82 8.80
C ALA A 12 -3.17 -0.42 8.65
N THR A 13 -2.84 -0.06 7.41
CA THR A 13 -2.61 1.32 6.98
C THR A 13 -3.68 1.72 5.97
N ALA A 14 -3.94 3.02 5.86
CA ALA A 14 -4.92 3.60 4.94
C ALA A 14 -4.52 5.05 4.65
N ASP A 15 -4.99 5.59 3.53
CA ASP A 15 -4.91 7.03 3.21
C ASP A 15 -3.48 7.59 3.32
N LEU A 16 -2.48 6.77 2.95
CA LEU A 16 -1.08 7.19 2.98
C LEU A 16 -0.79 8.27 1.95
N HIS A 17 -1.60 8.34 0.88
CA HIS A 17 -1.52 9.35 -0.17
C HIS A 17 -0.11 9.55 -0.73
N GLY A 18 0.64 8.44 -0.87
CA GLY A 18 2.01 8.47 -1.37
C GLY A 18 3.04 9.16 -0.46
N GLN A 19 2.70 9.41 0.81
CA GLN A 19 3.60 10.02 1.81
C GLN A 19 4.52 8.95 2.40
N PHE A 20 5.53 8.50 1.65
CA PHE A 20 6.44 7.45 2.12
C PHE A 20 7.54 7.96 3.04
N LEU A 21 8.05 9.15 2.74
CA LEU A 21 9.13 9.78 3.50
C LEU A 21 8.57 10.65 4.62
N ALA A 22 9.34 10.81 5.70
CA ALA A 22 9.04 11.74 6.77
C ALA A 22 9.50 13.17 6.43
N VAL A 23 9.15 13.64 5.23
CA VAL A 23 9.56 14.93 4.67
C VAL A 23 8.35 15.59 4.02
N ASP A 24 8.17 16.88 4.27
CA ASP A 24 7.23 17.70 3.52
C ASP A 24 7.84 18.07 2.17
N TYR A 25 7.27 17.58 1.08
CA TYR A 25 7.84 17.75 -0.27
C TYR A 25 7.82 19.21 -0.76
N ALA A 26 7.00 20.09 -0.18
CA ALA A 26 6.89 21.48 -0.62
C ALA A 26 7.99 22.35 0.00
N SER A 27 8.29 22.12 1.28
CA SER A 27 9.29 22.85 2.05
C SER A 27 10.65 22.17 2.09
N GLY A 28 10.71 20.84 1.89
CA GLY A 28 11.90 20.03 2.09
C GLY A 28 12.23 19.72 3.55
N GLU A 29 11.39 20.16 4.48
CA GLU A 29 11.62 20.03 5.92
C GLU A 29 11.11 18.68 6.48
N PRO A 30 11.61 18.22 7.63
CA PRO A 30 11.10 17.03 8.30
C PRO A 30 9.60 17.12 8.61
N SER A 31 8.87 16.03 8.37
CA SER A 31 7.43 15.94 8.63
C SER A 31 7.11 14.99 9.79
N ASN A 32 6.00 15.27 10.48
CA ASN A 32 5.42 14.37 11.48
C ASN A 32 4.56 13.26 10.88
N HIS A 33 4.33 13.31 9.57
CA HIS A 33 3.64 12.28 8.82
C HIS A 33 4.64 11.41 8.07
N GLY A 34 4.14 10.36 7.42
CA GLY A 34 4.91 9.55 6.49
C GLY A 34 5.12 8.10 6.95
N PHE A 35 5.02 7.19 5.99
CA PHE A 35 5.10 5.74 6.18
C PHE A 35 6.38 5.29 6.89
N ALA A 36 7.52 5.94 6.59
CA ALA A 36 8.80 5.65 7.22
C ALA A 36 8.73 5.70 8.75
N ARG A 37 7.91 6.58 9.33
CA ARG A 37 7.79 6.75 10.80
C ARG A 37 7.13 5.57 11.49
N ILE A 38 6.21 4.87 10.81
CA ILE A 38 5.51 3.70 11.36
C ILE A 38 6.16 2.38 10.96
N SER A 39 7.04 2.39 9.95
CA SER A 39 7.66 1.18 9.40
C SER A 39 8.39 0.30 10.43
N ALA A 40 9.13 0.91 11.36
CA ALA A 40 9.83 0.18 12.43
C ALA A 40 8.85 -0.49 13.39
N SER A 41 7.77 0.20 13.77
CA SER A 41 6.73 -0.34 14.65
C SER A 41 5.97 -1.47 13.96
N LEU A 42 5.62 -1.32 12.68
CA LEU A 42 4.97 -2.38 11.90
C LEU A 42 5.86 -3.62 11.84
N LYS A 43 7.16 -3.47 11.53
CA LYS A 43 8.12 -4.58 11.56
C LYS A 43 8.23 -5.25 12.93
N ALA A 44 8.31 -4.47 14.00
CA ALA A 44 8.43 -5.01 15.35
C ALA A 44 7.17 -5.74 15.82
N MET A 45 5.99 -5.33 15.34
CA MET A 45 4.72 -5.95 15.68
C MET A 45 4.35 -7.16 14.80
N LYS A 46 4.98 -7.32 13.63
CA LYS A 46 4.63 -8.41 12.70
C LYS A 46 5.25 -9.72 13.15
N ASP A 47 4.40 -10.73 13.34
CA ASP A 47 4.77 -12.13 13.55
C ASP A 47 3.99 -13.05 12.57
N GLU A 48 4.19 -14.37 12.69
CA GLU A 48 3.53 -15.38 11.85
C GLU A 48 2.00 -15.42 11.96
N ARG A 49 1.43 -14.77 12.99
CA ARG A 49 -0.02 -14.68 13.24
C ARG A 49 -0.53 -13.25 13.04
N THR A 50 0.20 -12.44 12.29
CA THR A 50 -0.15 -11.07 11.97
C THR A 50 -0.48 -10.96 10.49
N LEU A 51 -1.66 -10.40 10.20
CA LEU A 51 -2.07 -9.97 8.87
C LEU A 51 -1.84 -8.45 8.75
N LEU A 52 -1.01 -8.04 7.81
CA LEU A 52 -0.71 -6.64 7.50
C LEU A 52 -1.38 -6.23 6.19
N ILE A 53 -2.25 -5.24 6.27
CA ILE A 53 -3.14 -4.82 5.18
C ILE A 53 -2.94 -3.34 4.88
N ASP A 54 -2.91 -2.96 3.60
CA ASP A 54 -3.11 -1.57 3.20
C ASP A 54 -4.51 -1.41 2.60
N LEU A 55 -5.24 -0.39 3.04
CA LEU A 55 -6.65 -0.15 2.70
C LEU A 55 -6.85 0.89 1.58
N GLY A 56 -5.76 1.23 0.87
CA GLY A 56 -5.84 2.02 -0.36
C GLY A 56 -5.62 3.51 -0.16
N ASP A 57 -5.87 4.23 -1.25
CA ASP A 57 -5.53 5.65 -1.43
C ASP A 57 -4.03 5.89 -1.22
N LEU A 58 -3.26 5.09 -1.96
CA LEU A 58 -1.81 5.00 -1.88
C LEU A 58 -1.13 5.65 -3.09
N LEU A 59 -1.76 5.54 -4.27
CA LEU A 59 -1.14 5.86 -5.55
C LEU A 59 -1.21 7.34 -5.94
N GLN A 60 -1.93 8.16 -5.19
CA GLN A 60 -2.14 9.58 -5.47
C GLN A 60 -2.01 10.40 -4.18
N GLY A 61 -1.61 11.67 -4.29
CA GLY A 61 -1.72 12.63 -3.19
C GLY A 61 -0.39 13.24 -2.71
N SER A 62 0.74 12.76 -3.25
CA SER A 62 2.06 13.36 -3.00
C SER A 62 2.76 13.77 -4.30
N PRO A 63 3.67 14.77 -4.25
CA PRO A 63 4.54 15.10 -5.37
C PRO A 63 5.37 13.91 -5.87
N LEU A 64 5.74 12.98 -4.98
CA LEU A 64 6.44 11.75 -5.36
C LEU A 64 5.59 10.87 -6.29
N MET A 65 4.30 10.68 -5.98
CA MET A 65 3.43 9.87 -6.84
C MET A 65 3.13 10.56 -8.17
N SER A 66 2.92 11.88 -8.16
CA SER A 66 2.77 12.66 -9.40
C SER A 66 4.03 12.59 -10.28
N PHE A 67 5.22 12.64 -9.68
CA PHE A 67 6.48 12.48 -10.40
C PHE A 67 6.64 11.08 -10.99
N HIS A 68 6.30 10.05 -10.20
CA HIS A 68 6.39 8.67 -10.66
C HIS A 68 5.44 8.40 -11.83
N GLU A 69 4.19 8.86 -11.77
CA GLU A 69 3.23 8.69 -12.88
C GLU A 69 3.81 9.16 -14.22
N GLN A 70 4.43 10.34 -14.24
CA GLN A 70 5.07 10.92 -15.44
C GLN A 70 6.35 10.20 -15.88
N ASN A 71 6.93 9.36 -15.01
CA ASN A 71 8.21 8.68 -15.23
C ASN A 71 8.15 7.16 -15.01
N ARG A 72 6.95 6.56 -15.05
CA ARG A 72 6.70 5.17 -14.61
C ARG A 72 7.50 4.11 -15.38
N THR A 73 7.94 4.41 -16.61
CA THR A 73 8.78 3.49 -17.40
C THR A 73 10.26 3.50 -16.99
N LYS A 74 10.68 4.46 -16.15
CA LYS A 74 12.08 4.65 -15.75
C LYS A 74 12.37 4.13 -14.34
N TYR A 75 11.36 4.09 -13.48
CA TYR A 75 11.51 3.81 -12.06
C TYR A 75 10.51 2.75 -11.62
N GLN A 76 10.86 1.99 -10.59
CA GLN A 76 9.89 1.14 -9.90
C GLN A 76 8.88 2.00 -9.14
N ASN A 77 7.67 1.47 -8.97
CA ASN A 77 6.61 2.16 -8.27
C ASN A 77 6.96 2.31 -6.76
N PRO A 78 7.09 3.54 -6.22
CA PRO A 78 7.47 3.75 -4.83
C PRO A 78 6.52 3.11 -3.82
N ALA A 79 5.23 3.05 -4.15
CA ALA A 79 4.22 2.40 -3.32
C ALA A 79 4.44 0.89 -3.24
N ALA A 80 4.69 0.24 -4.39
CA ALA A 80 4.95 -1.19 -4.43
C ALA A 80 6.24 -1.50 -3.66
N MET A 81 7.29 -0.69 -3.85
CA MET A 81 8.53 -0.81 -3.10
C MET A 81 8.31 -0.73 -1.58
N ALA A 82 7.52 0.24 -1.12
CA ALA A 82 7.26 0.46 0.30
C ALA A 82 6.48 -0.72 0.93
N LEU A 83 5.39 -1.17 0.29
CA LEU A 83 4.60 -2.29 0.79
C LEU A 83 5.38 -3.61 0.75
N ASN A 84 6.15 -3.85 -0.32
CA ASN A 84 7.00 -5.03 -0.46
C ASN A 84 8.11 -5.07 0.58
N TYR A 85 8.66 -3.92 0.98
CA TYR A 85 9.73 -3.85 1.99
C TYR A 85 9.26 -4.22 3.41
N LEU A 86 7.96 -4.06 3.68
CA LEU A 86 7.32 -4.44 4.94
C LEU A 86 6.55 -5.76 4.86
N ASP A 87 6.66 -6.46 3.72
CA ASP A 87 5.99 -7.71 3.45
C ASP A 87 4.48 -7.62 3.71
N TYR A 88 3.79 -6.62 3.16
CA TYR A 88 2.33 -6.54 3.26
C TYR A 88 1.67 -7.80 2.70
N ASP A 89 0.61 -8.27 3.35
CA ASP A 89 -0.11 -9.47 2.94
C ASP A 89 -1.22 -9.13 1.94
N LEU A 90 -1.93 -8.03 2.19
CA LEU A 90 -3.07 -7.58 1.39
C LEU A 90 -3.00 -6.10 1.05
N PHE A 91 -3.51 -5.76 -0.13
CA PHE A 91 -3.81 -4.40 -0.58
C PHE A 91 -5.28 -4.34 -1.02
N VAL A 92 -6.01 -3.33 -0.58
CA VAL A 92 -7.38 -3.06 -1.04
C VAL A 92 -7.37 -1.72 -1.75
N PRO A 93 -7.68 -1.65 -3.05
CA PRO A 93 -7.65 -0.39 -3.78
C PRO A 93 -8.73 0.58 -3.26
N GLY A 94 -8.31 1.81 -2.98
CA GLY A 94 -9.17 2.94 -2.67
C GLY A 94 -9.64 3.65 -3.94
N ASN A 95 -10.47 4.69 -3.80
CA ASN A 95 -10.97 5.43 -4.96
C ASN A 95 -9.87 6.21 -5.68
N HIS A 96 -8.89 6.75 -4.95
CA HIS A 96 -7.82 7.55 -5.54
C HIS A 96 -6.78 6.71 -6.29
N ASP A 97 -6.74 5.40 -6.05
CA ASP A 97 -5.82 4.50 -6.76
C ASP A 97 -6.15 4.35 -8.26
N PHE A 98 -7.34 4.76 -8.68
CA PHE A 98 -7.79 4.76 -10.07
C PHE A 98 -7.55 6.08 -10.81
N ASN A 99 -7.08 7.14 -10.14
CA ASN A 99 -7.04 8.48 -10.74
C ASN A 99 -6.13 8.61 -11.96
N TYR A 100 -5.04 7.85 -12.01
CA TYR A 100 -4.11 7.84 -13.14
C TYR A 100 -4.46 6.79 -14.21
N GLY A 101 -5.64 6.19 -14.10
CA GLY A 101 -6.16 5.20 -15.04
C GLY A 101 -5.75 3.76 -14.70
N GLN A 102 -6.47 2.81 -15.30
CA GLN A 102 -6.29 1.38 -15.06
C GLN A 102 -4.87 0.91 -15.35
N ASP A 103 -4.25 1.40 -16.44
CA ASP A 103 -2.89 0.98 -16.82
C ASP A 103 -1.85 1.29 -15.74
N TYR A 104 -2.01 2.39 -15.00
CA TYR A 104 -1.11 2.75 -13.92
C TYR A 104 -1.32 1.87 -12.67
N LEU A 105 -2.59 1.57 -12.37
CA LEU A 105 -2.93 0.63 -11.30
C LEU A 105 -2.41 -0.77 -11.62
N ASP A 106 -2.58 -1.25 -12.85
CA ASP A 106 -2.10 -2.56 -13.31
C ASP A 106 -0.56 -2.63 -13.26
N ASP A 107 0.14 -1.55 -13.63
CA ASP A 107 1.61 -1.45 -13.48
C ASP A 107 2.03 -1.57 -12.00
N PHE A 108 1.39 -0.82 -11.10
CA PHE A 108 1.64 -0.93 -9.66
C PHE A 108 1.42 -2.36 -9.15
N LEU A 109 0.27 -2.97 -9.49
CA LEU A 109 -0.09 -4.31 -9.05
C LEU A 109 0.86 -5.37 -9.59
N SER A 110 1.37 -5.21 -10.81
CA SER A 110 2.36 -6.11 -11.38
C SER A 110 3.69 -6.13 -10.60
N GLN A 111 3.98 -5.06 -9.87
CA GLN A 111 5.17 -4.91 -9.04
C GLN A 111 4.92 -5.24 -7.55
N LEU A 112 3.66 -5.41 -7.15
CA LEU A 112 3.25 -5.67 -5.77
C LEU A 112 3.31 -7.17 -5.44
N LYS A 113 3.88 -7.51 -4.28
CA LYS A 113 3.90 -8.90 -3.77
C LYS A 113 2.67 -9.26 -2.94
N ALA A 114 2.08 -8.27 -2.28
CA ALA A 114 0.83 -8.42 -1.55
C ALA A 114 -0.30 -8.81 -2.51
N LYS A 115 -1.29 -9.55 -2.01
CA LYS A 115 -2.48 -9.84 -2.83
C LYS A 115 -3.42 -8.65 -2.83
N SER A 116 -3.86 -8.23 -4.01
CA SER A 116 -4.94 -7.24 -4.11
C SER A 116 -6.30 -7.89 -3.88
N LEU A 117 -7.19 -7.26 -3.12
CA LEU A 117 -8.55 -7.75 -2.86
C LEU A 117 -9.59 -6.64 -3.06
N CYS A 118 -10.61 -6.90 -3.88
CA CYS A 118 -11.76 -6.01 -4.05
C CYS A 118 -12.91 -6.80 -4.68
N ALA A 119 -14.03 -6.91 -3.98
CA ALA A 119 -15.14 -7.77 -4.37
C ALA A 119 -16.22 -7.05 -5.20
N ASN A 120 -16.22 -5.72 -5.22
CA ASN A 120 -17.27 -4.89 -5.82
C ASN A 120 -16.85 -4.20 -7.13
N ILE A 121 -15.61 -4.38 -7.57
CA ILE A 121 -15.15 -3.96 -8.90
C ILE A 121 -15.01 -5.22 -9.75
N CYS A 122 -15.76 -5.29 -10.85
CA CYS A 122 -15.85 -6.48 -11.68
C CYS A 122 -15.29 -6.25 -13.10
N ARG A 123 -14.69 -7.28 -13.68
CA ARG A 123 -14.32 -7.39 -15.09
C ARG A 123 -15.02 -8.62 -15.66
N ASN A 124 -15.95 -8.42 -16.61
CA ASN A 124 -16.79 -9.50 -17.17
C ASN A 124 -17.54 -10.29 -16.09
N ASP A 125 -18.25 -9.59 -15.19
CA ASP A 125 -19.04 -10.15 -14.08
C ASP A 125 -18.25 -10.99 -13.05
N GLN A 126 -16.92 -10.93 -13.07
CA GLN A 126 -16.05 -11.53 -12.05
C GLN A 126 -15.28 -10.44 -11.29
N PRO A 127 -14.97 -10.60 -9.99
CA PRO A 127 -14.13 -9.67 -9.27
C PRO A 127 -12.81 -9.42 -10.01
N ALA A 128 -12.46 -8.14 -10.20
CA ALA A 128 -11.25 -7.74 -10.92
C ALA A 128 -9.96 -7.94 -10.09
N PHE A 129 -10.09 -8.19 -8.79
CA PHE A 129 -9.00 -8.34 -7.83
C PHE A 129 -9.24 -9.58 -6.94
N GLY A 130 -8.18 -10.25 -6.51
CA GLY A 130 -8.26 -11.40 -5.60
C GLY A 130 -8.17 -12.77 -6.27
N ALA A 131 -7.69 -12.83 -7.51
CA ALA A 131 -7.34 -14.06 -8.22
C ALA A 131 -5.92 -14.55 -7.86
#